data_AF-A0A2H4ZG52-F1
#
_entry.id   AF-A0A2H4ZG52-F1
#
_cell.length_a   1.000
_cell.length_b   1.000
_cell.length_c   1.000
_cell.angle_alpha   90.00
_cell.angle_beta   90.00
_cell.angle_gamma   90.00
#
_symmetry.space_group_name_H-M   'P 1'
#
loop_
_entity.id
_entity.type
_entity.pdbx_description
1 polymer ?
#
loop_
_entity_poly.entity_id
_entity_poly.type
_entity_poly.pdbx_seq_one_letter_code
_entity_poly.pdbx_strand_id
1 'polypeptide(L)'
;MSPEFTPQNLINKGTMSTSKGSVFQTSIPSNKSCFFFIKSSNKANMMFIHEHSNGYNALRLHQVNGSPGTITVYAFSDMVLPHSGYGIAMYNSAGAMVYHGEMMPLDAKLITITDPQFTIDMGYPCAVMPAMVGVYNYRRTDYDRPVYVTMTGATGNQVYNGQWYSGNVTWDIKKIYTNKILVINTSKYD
;
A
#
# COMPACT_ATOMS: atom_id res chain seq x y z
N MET A 1 -19.61 19.71 18.05
CA MET A 1 -18.86 18.62 18.68
C MET A 1 -17.48 18.58 18.05
N SER A 2 -16.41 18.66 18.84
CA SER A 2 -15.03 18.45 18.39
C SER A 2 -14.80 16.95 18.10
N PRO A 3 -13.87 16.59 17.20
CA PRO A 3 -13.49 15.20 17.01
C PRO A 3 -12.89 14.62 18.31
N GLU A 4 -13.29 13.40 18.68
CA GLU A 4 -12.72 12.67 19.82
C GLU A 4 -11.62 11.67 19.40
N PHE A 5 -11.34 11.57 18.11
CA PHE A 5 -10.34 10.65 17.55
C PHE A 5 -9.36 11.38 16.63
N THR A 6 -8.13 10.88 16.59
CA THR A 6 -7.12 11.30 15.62
C THR A 6 -7.38 10.58 14.30
N PRO A 7 -7.60 11.29 13.18
CA PRO A 7 -7.75 10.64 11.89
C PRO A 7 -6.44 9.95 11.46
N GLN A 8 -6.52 9.05 10.49
CA GLN A 8 -5.33 8.53 9.82
C GLN A 8 -4.70 9.68 9.03
N ASN A 9 -3.46 10.05 9.31
CA ASN A 9 -2.77 11.15 8.63
C ASN A 9 -1.43 10.68 8.08
N LEU A 10 -0.95 11.32 7.01
CA LEU A 10 0.37 11.03 6.45
C LEU A 10 1.45 11.38 7.48
N ILE A 11 2.21 10.38 7.93
CA ILE A 11 3.29 10.55 8.90
C ILE A 11 4.65 10.51 8.20
N ASN A 12 4.84 9.54 7.31
CA ASN A 12 6.07 9.41 6.55
C ASN A 12 5.76 9.26 5.06
N LYS A 13 6.53 9.99 4.25
CA LYS A 13 6.61 9.81 2.81
C LYS A 13 8.08 9.74 2.44
N GLY A 14 8.44 8.78 1.61
CA GLY A 14 9.81 8.70 1.13
C GLY A 14 9.99 7.62 0.08
N THR A 15 11.21 7.49 -0.39
CA THR A 15 11.60 6.45 -1.33
C THR A 15 12.30 5.32 -0.60
N MET A 16 12.15 4.10 -1.10
CA MET A 16 12.93 2.95 -0.64
C MET A 16 13.78 2.36 -1.76
N SER A 17 14.84 1.65 -1.38
CA SER A 17 15.64 0.87 -2.32
C SER A 17 14.79 -0.21 -3.00
N THR A 18 15.12 -0.49 -4.26
CA THR A 18 14.46 -1.52 -5.08
C THR A 18 15.06 -2.90 -4.91
N SER A 19 16.07 -3.06 -4.05
CA SER A 19 16.69 -4.35 -3.79
C SER A 19 15.81 -5.21 -2.90
N LYS A 20 15.77 -6.51 -3.17
CA LYS A 20 15.11 -7.49 -2.30
C LYS A 20 15.63 -7.34 -0.86
N GLY A 21 14.72 -7.30 0.09
CA GLY A 21 15.02 -7.15 1.52
C GLY A 21 15.12 -5.70 2.02
N SER A 22 15.03 -4.71 1.14
CA SER A 22 15.02 -3.30 1.55
C SER A 22 13.84 -2.99 2.47
N VAL A 23 14.08 -2.18 3.49
CA VAL A 23 13.10 -1.82 4.51
C VAL A 23 12.88 -0.30 4.48
N PHE A 24 11.62 0.11 4.41
CA PHE A 24 11.19 1.47 4.70
C PHE A 24 10.74 1.52 6.16
N GLN A 25 11.57 2.06 7.05
CA GLN A 25 11.23 2.22 8.47
C GLN A 25 10.51 3.56 8.67
N THR A 26 9.38 3.52 9.38
CA THR A 26 8.59 4.72 9.72
C THR A 26 9.00 5.28 11.08
N SER A 27 8.48 6.46 11.41
CA SER A 27 8.46 6.99 12.78
C SER A 27 7.19 6.59 13.54
N ILE A 28 6.34 5.73 12.98
CA ILE A 28 5.08 5.28 13.57
C ILE A 28 5.36 4.13 14.54
N PRO A 29 5.11 4.27 15.85
CA PRO A 29 5.33 3.21 16.83
C PRO A 29 4.56 1.92 16.49
N SER A 30 5.11 0.75 16.81
CA SER A 30 4.49 -0.55 16.48
C SER A 30 3.14 -0.81 17.16
N ASN A 31 2.82 -0.06 18.22
CA ASN A 31 1.52 -0.10 18.90
C ASN A 31 0.48 0.87 18.29
N LYS A 32 0.83 1.59 17.22
CA LYS A 32 -0.07 2.48 16.48
C LYS A 32 -0.52 1.84 15.16
N SER A 33 -1.73 2.23 14.73
CA SER A 33 -2.26 1.80 13.44
C SER A 33 -1.38 2.36 12.31
N CYS A 34 -1.10 1.56 11.30
CA CYS A 34 -0.29 1.98 10.16
C CYS A 34 -0.85 1.45 8.85
N PHE A 35 -1.08 2.34 7.88
CA PHE A 35 -1.44 1.98 6.51
C PHE A 35 -0.33 2.42 5.55
N PHE A 36 0.20 1.46 4.80
CA PHE A 36 1.18 1.72 3.74
C PHE A 36 0.50 1.77 2.37
N PHE A 37 0.87 2.76 1.57
CA PHE A 37 0.56 2.84 0.15
C PHE A 37 1.85 2.94 -0.65
N ILE A 38 1.94 2.22 -1.76
CA ILE A 38 3.12 2.22 -2.63
C ILE A 38 2.76 2.61 -4.05
N LYS A 39 3.71 3.27 -4.72
CA LYS A 39 3.75 3.41 -6.18
C LYS A 39 5.19 3.24 -6.67
N SER A 40 5.35 2.71 -7.87
CA SER A 40 6.62 2.58 -8.56
C SER A 40 6.63 3.39 -9.86
N SER A 41 7.80 3.85 -10.29
CA SER A 41 7.94 4.56 -11.57
C SER A 41 7.60 3.67 -12.77
N ASN A 42 7.89 2.37 -12.66
CA ASN A 42 7.63 1.37 -13.70
C ASN A 42 6.84 0.19 -13.13
N LYS A 43 6.13 -0.55 -13.99
CA LYS A 43 5.55 -1.84 -13.62
C LYS A 43 6.66 -2.84 -13.28
N ALA A 44 6.53 -3.48 -12.13
CA ALA A 44 7.34 -4.61 -11.72
C ALA A 44 6.51 -5.56 -10.84
N ASN A 45 6.93 -6.81 -10.75
CA ASN A 45 6.37 -7.75 -9.79
C ASN A 45 7.03 -7.48 -8.44
N MET A 46 6.25 -7.00 -7.48
CA MET A 46 6.73 -6.68 -6.14
C MET A 46 5.87 -7.39 -5.11
N MET A 47 6.48 -7.75 -3.99
CA MET A 47 5.79 -8.29 -2.82
C MET A 47 6.30 -7.56 -1.59
N PHE A 48 5.38 -7.02 -0.80
CA PHE A 48 5.71 -6.30 0.41
C PHE A 48 5.22 -7.05 1.64
N ILE A 49 5.96 -6.93 2.74
CA ILE A 49 5.56 -7.42 4.05
C ILE A 49 5.55 -6.22 4.99
N HIS A 50 4.43 -6.04 5.69
CA HIS A 50 4.35 -5.15 6.84
C HIS A 50 4.96 -5.88 8.04
N GLU A 51 5.99 -5.30 8.64
CA GLU A 51 6.65 -5.82 9.82
C GLU A 51 6.92 -4.74 10.87
N HIS A 52 7.45 -5.15 12.01
CA HIS A 52 7.93 -4.23 13.04
C HIS A 52 9.45 -4.31 13.12
N SER A 53 10.11 -3.16 13.12
CA SER A 53 11.56 -3.04 13.25
C SER A 53 11.90 -1.94 14.23
N ASN A 54 12.77 -2.22 15.20
CA ASN A 54 13.22 -1.26 16.21
C ASN A 54 12.08 -0.55 16.98
N GLY A 55 10.94 -1.23 17.18
CA GLY A 55 9.77 -0.65 17.86
C GLY A 55 8.85 0.21 16.97
N TYR A 56 9.09 0.25 15.66
CA TYR A 56 8.31 1.02 14.70
C TYR A 56 7.70 0.13 13.61
N ASN A 57 6.64 0.62 12.97
CA ASN A 57 6.09 0.02 11.77
C ASN A 57 7.10 0.15 10.61
N ALA A 58 7.22 -0.90 9.80
CA ALA A 58 8.11 -0.93 8.66
C ALA A 58 7.48 -1.70 7.49
N LEU A 59 7.86 -1.30 6.27
CA LEU A 59 7.48 -1.99 5.05
C LEU A 59 8.73 -2.58 4.38
N ARG A 60 8.79 -3.90 4.25
CA ARG A 60 9.88 -4.60 3.58
C ARG A 60 9.49 -5.00 2.18
N LEU A 61 10.36 -4.74 1.21
CA LEU A 61 10.30 -5.31 -0.12
C LEU A 61 10.76 -6.78 -0.06
N HIS A 62 9.83 -7.70 0.12
CA HIS A 62 10.11 -9.13 0.31
C HIS A 62 10.61 -9.81 -0.97
N GLN A 63 10.02 -9.48 -2.11
CA GLN A 63 10.42 -9.99 -3.42
C GLN A 63 10.25 -8.90 -4.48
N VAL A 64 11.14 -8.91 -5.47
CA VAL A 64 11.08 -8.02 -6.63
C VAL A 64 11.56 -8.76 -7.88
N ASN A 65 10.83 -8.63 -8.98
CA ASN A 65 11.22 -9.11 -10.31
C ASN A 65 10.83 -8.04 -11.34
N GLY A 66 11.80 -7.66 -12.17
CA GLY A 66 11.75 -6.49 -13.04
C GLY A 66 12.43 -5.27 -12.40
N SER A 67 12.34 -4.13 -13.08
CA SER A 67 12.94 -2.86 -12.64
C SER A 67 11.84 -1.85 -12.29
N PRO A 68 11.45 -1.71 -11.01
CA PRO A 68 10.37 -0.79 -10.60
C PRO A 68 10.71 0.69 -10.77
N GLY A 69 11.97 1.04 -11.06
CA GLY A 69 12.44 2.43 -11.00
C GLY A 69 12.42 2.93 -9.55
N THR A 70 11.83 4.08 -9.26
CA THR A 70 11.71 4.56 -7.88
C THR A 70 10.47 3.98 -7.22
N ILE A 71 10.59 3.44 -6.00
CA ILE A 71 9.44 3.05 -5.16
C ILE A 71 9.20 4.16 -4.14
N THR A 72 8.04 4.82 -4.21
CA THR A 72 7.59 5.79 -3.21
C THR A 72 6.61 5.11 -2.25
N VAL A 73 6.82 5.31 -0.95
CA VAL A 73 6.01 4.78 0.14
C VAL A 73 5.35 5.95 0.88
N TYR A 74 4.06 5.82 1.14
CA TYR A 74 3.27 6.73 1.97
C TYR A 74 2.77 5.92 3.17
N ALA A 75 3.08 6.36 4.39
CA ALA A 75 2.70 5.71 5.63
C ALA A 75 1.78 6.63 6.44
N PHE A 76 0.58 6.13 6.73
CA PHE A 76 -0.45 6.86 7.47
C PHE A 76 -0.66 6.25 8.84
N SER A 77 -0.93 7.06 9.85
CA SER A 77 -1.23 6.62 11.22
C SER A 77 -2.18 7.56 11.96
N ASP A 78 -2.78 7.07 13.03
CA ASP A 78 -3.64 7.78 13.98
C ASP A 78 -2.83 8.55 15.05
N MET A 79 -1.68 9.10 14.68
CA MET A 79 -0.83 9.90 15.57
C MET A 79 -0.81 11.37 15.16
N VAL A 80 -0.68 12.24 16.16
CA VAL A 80 -0.57 13.68 15.96
C VAL A 80 0.89 14.05 15.73
N LEU A 81 1.16 14.77 14.65
CA LEU A 81 2.50 15.28 14.35
C LEU A 81 2.80 16.52 15.22
N PRO A 82 4.08 16.87 15.41
CA PRO A 82 4.44 18.13 16.04
C PRO A 82 3.78 19.30 15.31
N HIS A 83 3.04 20.13 16.04
CA HIS A 83 2.39 21.33 15.53
C HIS A 83 3.40 22.49 15.48
N SER A 84 3.41 23.25 14.38
CA SER A 84 4.31 24.41 14.24
C SER A 84 4.01 25.58 15.19
N GLY A 85 2.86 25.53 15.88
CA GLY A 85 2.34 26.64 16.67
C GLY A 85 1.40 27.58 15.91
N TYR A 86 1.25 27.41 14.58
CA TYR A 86 0.39 28.23 13.74
C TYR A 86 -0.80 27.44 13.18
N GLY A 87 -1.95 28.11 13.00
CA GLY A 87 -3.16 27.50 12.41
C GLY A 87 -4.12 26.91 13.45
N ILE A 88 -5.04 26.07 12.97
CA ILE A 88 -6.10 25.47 13.80
C ILE A 88 -5.58 24.19 14.44
N ALA A 89 -5.81 24.05 15.75
CA ALA A 89 -5.65 22.80 16.48
C ALA A 89 -6.99 22.39 17.10
N MET A 90 -7.26 21.08 17.10
CA MET A 90 -8.45 20.48 17.68
C MET A 90 -8.04 19.57 18.83
N TYR A 91 -8.80 19.61 19.91
CA TYR A 91 -8.56 18.88 21.14
C TYR A 91 -9.80 18.04 21.49
N ASN A 92 -9.57 16.87 22.07
CA ASN A 92 -10.64 16.03 22.61
C ASN A 92 -11.08 16.54 23.99
N SER A 93 -12.11 15.90 24.54
CA SER A 93 -12.65 16.18 25.88
C SER A 93 -11.63 16.09 27.03
N ALA A 94 -10.52 15.36 26.86
CA ALA A 94 -9.44 15.25 27.83
C ALA A 94 -8.34 16.32 27.66
N GLY A 95 -8.49 17.26 26.71
CA GLY A 95 -7.51 18.29 26.40
C GLY A 95 -6.30 17.81 25.61
N ALA A 96 -6.33 16.58 25.07
CA ALA A 96 -5.29 16.09 24.17
C ALA A 96 -5.58 16.56 22.74
N MET A 97 -4.54 17.06 22.06
CA MET A 97 -4.65 17.42 20.64
C MET A 97 -4.91 16.16 19.82
N VAL A 98 -5.86 16.24 18.88
CA VAL A 98 -6.25 15.13 17.99
C VAL A 98 -6.05 15.46 16.51
N TYR A 99 -5.96 16.75 16.17
CA TYR A 99 -5.75 17.21 14.80
C TYR A 99 -5.20 18.63 14.79
N HIS A 100 -4.37 18.97 13.80
CA HIS A 100 -4.06 20.35 13.46
C HIS A 100 -4.05 20.53 11.93
N GLY A 101 -4.22 21.77 11.48
CA GLY A 101 -4.43 22.10 10.06
C GLY A 101 -3.28 21.77 9.11
N GLU A 102 -2.12 21.35 9.63
CA GLU A 102 -0.95 20.95 8.83
C GLU A 102 -0.90 19.44 8.60
N MET A 103 -1.76 18.67 9.29
CA MET A 103 -1.87 17.24 9.08
C MET A 103 -2.63 16.96 7.78
N MET A 104 -2.19 15.92 7.05
CA MET A 104 -2.81 15.49 5.79
C MET A 104 -3.60 14.18 6.01
N PRO A 105 -4.95 14.23 6.16
CA PRO A 105 -5.76 13.05 6.39
C PRO A 105 -5.73 12.07 5.22
N LEU A 106 -5.87 10.79 5.54
CA LEU A 106 -6.02 9.71 4.58
C LEU A 106 -7.36 9.82 3.86
N ASP A 107 -7.29 10.17 2.58
CA ASP A 107 -8.37 10.03 1.60
C ASP A 107 -8.07 8.83 0.69
N ALA A 108 -8.59 7.67 1.09
CA ALA A 108 -8.47 6.41 0.35
C ALA A 108 -9.81 6.00 -0.27
N LYS A 109 -9.75 5.45 -1.47
CA LYS A 109 -10.88 4.85 -2.17
C LYS A 109 -10.78 3.33 -2.15
N LEU A 110 -11.93 2.70 -1.95
CA LEU A 110 -12.08 1.26 -2.04
C LEU A 110 -12.42 0.87 -3.47
N ILE A 111 -11.55 0.09 -4.11
CA ILE A 111 -11.73 -0.38 -5.49
C ILE A 111 -12.05 -1.86 -5.48
N THR A 112 -13.11 -2.24 -6.20
CA THR A 112 -13.52 -3.65 -6.35
C THR A 112 -12.79 -4.28 -7.53
N ILE A 113 -12.21 -5.45 -7.30
CA ILE A 113 -11.53 -6.28 -8.31
C ILE A 113 -12.39 -7.52 -8.58
N THR A 114 -12.65 -7.81 -9.85
CA THR A 114 -13.44 -8.98 -10.29
C THR A 114 -12.59 -10.08 -10.91
N ASP A 115 -11.30 -9.81 -11.18
CA ASP A 115 -10.37 -10.74 -11.79
C ASP A 115 -9.00 -10.66 -11.07
N PRO A 116 -8.38 -11.78 -10.65
CA PRO A 116 -7.02 -11.75 -10.12
C PRO A 116 -6.00 -11.17 -11.12
N GLN A 117 -6.32 -11.13 -12.41
CA GLN A 117 -5.58 -10.44 -13.46
C GLN A 117 -6.25 -9.10 -13.79
N PHE A 118 -5.64 -7.98 -13.41
CA PHE A 118 -6.22 -6.68 -13.66
C PHE A 118 -5.18 -5.59 -13.90
N THR A 119 -5.59 -4.58 -14.66
CA THR A 119 -4.99 -3.26 -14.69
C THR A 119 -6.14 -2.28 -14.79
N ILE A 120 -6.21 -1.36 -13.84
CA ILE A 120 -7.26 -0.34 -13.74
C ILE A 120 -6.59 1.01 -13.88
N ASP A 121 -7.04 1.82 -14.82
CA ASP A 121 -6.69 3.24 -14.88
C ASP A 121 -7.57 4.02 -13.90
N MET A 122 -6.93 4.71 -12.97
CA MET A 122 -7.59 5.52 -11.96
C MET A 122 -7.93 6.93 -12.48
N GLY A 123 -7.34 7.36 -13.60
CA GLY A 123 -7.47 8.72 -14.13
C GLY A 123 -6.72 9.79 -13.34
N TYR A 124 -5.97 9.41 -12.30
CA TYR A 124 -5.14 10.28 -11.47
C TYR A 124 -3.93 9.50 -10.95
N PRO A 125 -2.81 10.17 -10.61
CA PRO A 125 -1.63 9.50 -10.08
C PRO A 125 -1.98 8.77 -8.78
N CYS A 126 -1.68 7.48 -8.69
CA CYS A 126 -2.19 6.65 -7.62
C CYS A 126 -1.10 5.84 -6.90
N ALA A 127 -1.36 5.52 -5.63
CA ALA A 127 -0.63 4.52 -4.86
C ALA A 127 -1.63 3.53 -4.25
N VAL A 128 -1.23 2.27 -4.15
CA VAL A 128 -2.10 1.18 -3.69
C VAL A 128 -1.58 0.59 -2.39
N MET A 129 -2.49 0.18 -1.50
CA MET A 129 -2.10 -0.63 -0.35
C MET A 129 -1.63 -2.01 -0.83
N PRO A 130 -0.41 -2.45 -0.50
CA PRO A 130 0.08 -3.78 -0.86
C PRO A 130 -0.85 -4.87 -0.32
N ALA A 131 -1.34 -5.75 -1.21
CA ALA A 131 -2.25 -6.83 -0.84
C ALA A 131 -2.08 -8.03 -1.78
N MET A 132 -2.20 -9.24 -1.23
CA MET A 132 -2.35 -10.46 -2.02
C MET A 132 -3.79 -10.56 -2.52
N VAL A 133 -3.99 -10.48 -3.83
CA VAL A 133 -5.31 -10.43 -4.47
C VAL A 133 -5.88 -11.83 -4.67
N GLY A 134 -5.08 -12.77 -5.14
CA GLY A 134 -5.61 -14.04 -5.62
C GLY A 134 -4.55 -14.96 -6.20
N VAL A 135 -5.05 -16.02 -6.84
CA VAL A 135 -4.26 -17.01 -7.55
C VAL A 135 -4.95 -17.34 -8.86
N TYR A 136 -4.18 -17.55 -9.91
CA TYR A 136 -4.69 -18.06 -11.18
C TYR A 136 -3.63 -18.91 -11.90
N ASN A 137 -4.03 -19.67 -12.91
CA ASN A 137 -3.10 -20.30 -13.85
C ASN A 137 -3.46 -20.00 -15.30
N TYR A 138 -2.51 -20.20 -16.20
CA TYR A 138 -2.77 -20.28 -17.64
C TYR A 138 -2.46 -21.69 -18.12
N ARG A 139 -3.26 -22.20 -19.05
CA ARG A 139 -3.00 -23.51 -19.68
C ARG A 139 -1.85 -23.35 -20.68
N ARG A 140 -0.71 -23.97 -20.40
CA ARG A 140 0.42 -24.05 -21.33
C ARG A 140 0.33 -25.33 -22.16
N THR A 141 0.05 -26.46 -21.49
CA THR A 141 -0.26 -27.76 -22.12
C THR A 141 -1.37 -28.47 -21.32
N ASP A 142 -1.74 -29.68 -21.72
CA ASP A 142 -2.74 -30.50 -21.02
C ASP A 142 -2.30 -30.93 -19.61
N TYR A 143 -0.99 -31.04 -19.41
CA TYR A 143 -0.36 -31.49 -18.16
C TYR A 143 0.45 -30.40 -17.45
N ASP A 144 0.60 -29.22 -18.08
CA ASP A 144 1.35 -28.08 -17.53
C ASP A 144 0.49 -26.82 -17.49
N ARG A 145 0.11 -26.42 -16.27
CA ARG A 145 -0.55 -25.14 -15.98
C ARG A 145 0.20 -24.42 -14.84
N PRO A 146 1.11 -23.48 -15.14
CA PRO A 146 1.82 -22.73 -14.12
C PRO A 146 0.87 -21.82 -13.33
N VAL A 147 0.99 -21.87 -12.01
CA VAL A 147 0.19 -21.15 -11.03
C VAL A 147 0.90 -19.88 -10.59
N TYR A 148 0.17 -18.78 -10.54
CA TYR A 148 0.66 -17.47 -10.13
C TYR A 148 -0.16 -16.90 -9.00
N VAL A 149 0.52 -16.44 -7.95
CA VAL A 149 -0.05 -15.60 -6.90
C VAL A 149 0.05 -14.14 -7.35
N THR A 150 -1.02 -13.37 -7.13
CA THR A 150 -1.12 -12.00 -7.60
C THR A 150 -1.09 -11.01 -6.44
N MET A 151 -0.25 -9.98 -6.55
CA MET A 151 -0.06 -8.93 -5.55
C MET A 151 -0.38 -7.57 -6.17
N THR A 152 -0.95 -6.62 -5.41
CA THR A 152 -1.19 -5.27 -5.94
C THR A 152 0.12 -4.50 -6.19
N GLY A 153 0.11 -3.68 -7.24
CA GLY A 153 1.12 -2.67 -7.54
C GLY A 153 0.48 -1.43 -8.16
N ALA A 154 1.17 -0.29 -8.11
CA ALA A 154 0.69 0.95 -8.74
C ALA A 154 1.81 1.68 -9.45
N THR A 155 1.52 2.25 -10.62
CA THR A 155 2.47 3.08 -11.39
C THR A 155 1.71 4.11 -12.21
N GLY A 156 2.20 5.35 -12.25
CA GLY A 156 1.47 6.46 -12.86
C GLY A 156 0.03 6.54 -12.34
N ASN A 157 -0.94 6.42 -13.25
CA ASN A 157 -2.37 6.41 -12.94
C ASN A 157 -2.96 5.00 -12.81
N GLN A 158 -2.15 3.95 -12.92
CA GLN A 158 -2.61 2.59 -12.99
C GLN A 158 -2.39 1.84 -11.67
N VAL A 159 -3.39 1.07 -11.26
CA VAL A 159 -3.23 -0.03 -10.30
C VAL A 159 -3.30 -1.34 -11.08
N TYR A 160 -2.38 -2.26 -10.78
CA TYR A 160 -2.22 -3.51 -11.50
C TYR A 160 -1.90 -4.65 -10.53
N ASN A 161 -1.90 -5.89 -11.02
CA ASN A 161 -1.38 -7.03 -10.29
C ASN A 161 0.02 -7.43 -10.77
N GLY A 162 0.99 -7.49 -9.86
CA GLY A 162 2.23 -8.23 -10.03
C GLY A 162 2.00 -9.72 -9.82
N GLN A 163 2.82 -10.56 -10.46
CA GLN A 163 2.63 -12.01 -10.52
C GLN A 163 3.86 -12.76 -10.00
N TRP A 164 3.62 -13.78 -9.18
CA TRP A 164 4.66 -14.63 -8.59
C TRP A 164 4.35 -16.09 -8.85
N TYR A 165 5.24 -16.76 -9.58
CA TYR A 165 5.14 -18.18 -9.85
C TYR A 165 5.17 -19.00 -8.54
N SER A 166 4.23 -19.95 -8.42
CA SER A 166 4.02 -20.73 -7.20
C SER A 166 4.05 -22.25 -7.41
N GLY A 167 4.13 -22.73 -8.66
CA GLY A 167 4.13 -24.17 -8.99
C GLY A 167 3.35 -24.50 -10.26
N ASN A 168 3.09 -25.78 -10.51
CA ASN A 168 2.27 -26.27 -11.64
C ASN A 168 1.14 -27.16 -11.13
N VAL A 169 0.03 -27.18 -11.88
CA VAL A 169 -1.11 -28.08 -11.66
C VAL A 169 -1.65 -28.63 -12.99
N THR A 170 -2.50 -29.64 -12.92
CA THR A 170 -3.17 -30.26 -14.08
C THR A 170 -4.66 -29.89 -14.20
N TRP A 171 -5.14 -28.94 -13.41
CA TRP A 171 -6.52 -28.42 -13.44
C TRP A 171 -6.53 -26.89 -13.41
N ASP A 172 -7.66 -26.28 -13.76
CA ASP A 172 -7.77 -24.82 -13.81
C ASP A 172 -7.98 -24.23 -12.42
N ILE A 173 -7.31 -23.12 -12.13
CA ILE A 173 -7.40 -22.40 -10.87
C ILE A 173 -7.64 -20.92 -11.19
N LYS A 174 -8.68 -20.36 -10.59
CA LYS A 174 -8.91 -18.91 -10.53
C LYS A 174 -9.65 -18.57 -9.25
N LYS A 175 -8.97 -17.91 -8.32
CA LYS A 175 -9.54 -17.57 -7.01
C LYS A 175 -9.08 -16.19 -6.57
N ILE A 176 -10.04 -15.41 -6.06
CA ILE A 176 -9.80 -14.11 -5.46
C ILE A 176 -9.87 -14.28 -3.93
N TYR A 177 -8.80 -13.87 -3.24
CA TYR A 177 -8.74 -13.85 -1.77
C TYR A 177 -9.20 -12.52 -1.20
N THR A 178 -8.84 -11.40 -1.87
CA THR A 178 -9.44 -10.09 -1.60
C THR A 178 -9.92 -9.46 -2.90
N ASN A 179 -11.19 -9.11 -2.93
CA ASN A 179 -11.81 -8.41 -4.06
C ASN A 179 -11.89 -6.90 -3.84
N LYS A 180 -11.29 -6.39 -2.75
CA LYS A 180 -11.34 -4.98 -2.36
C LYS A 180 -9.94 -4.51 -2.01
N ILE A 181 -9.49 -3.45 -2.68
CA ILE A 181 -8.18 -2.83 -2.46
C ILE A 181 -8.34 -1.35 -2.14
N LEU A 182 -7.41 -0.81 -1.35
CA LEU A 182 -7.37 0.61 -1.01
C LEU A 182 -6.38 1.32 -1.92
N VAL A 183 -6.80 2.47 -2.47
CA VAL A 183 -6.02 3.30 -3.38
C VAL A 183 -6.12 4.76 -2.95
N ILE A 184 -5.02 5.49 -2.97
CA ILE A 184 -5.00 6.94 -2.75
C ILE A 184 -4.67 7.69 -4.04
N ASN A 185 -5.19 8.92 -4.18
CA ASN A 185 -4.69 9.87 -5.17
C ASN A 185 -3.44 10.56 -4.61
N THR A 186 -2.28 10.33 -5.22
CA THR A 186 -1.02 10.87 -4.67
C THR A 186 -0.86 12.36 -4.90
N SER A 187 -1.63 12.98 -5.81
CA SER A 187 -1.57 14.44 -6.02
C SER A 187 -1.99 15.25 -4.79
N LYS A 188 -2.60 14.61 -3.78
CA LYS A 188 -2.97 15.25 -2.51
C LYS A 188 -1.85 15.25 -1.47
N TYR A 189 -0.77 14.49 -1.72
CA TYR A 189 0.34 14.26 -0.81
C TYR A 189 1.70 14.48 -1.49
N ASP A 190 1.68 14.93 -2.75
CA ASP A 190 2.84 15.20 -3.61
C ASP A 190 3.18 16.68 -3.67
#